data_AF-A0A413R2C3-F1
#
_entry.id   AF-A0A413R2C3-F1
#
_cell.length_a   1.000
_cell.length_b   1.000
_cell.length_c   1.000
_cell.angle_alpha   90.00
_cell.angle_beta   90.00
_cell.angle_gamma   90.00
#
_symmetry.space_group_name_H-M   'P 1'
#
loop_
_entity.id
_entity.type
_entity.pdbx_description
1 polymer ?
#
loop_
_entity_poly.entity_id
_entity_poly.type
_entity_poly.pdbx_seq_one_letter_code
_entity_poly.pdbx_strand_id
1 'polypeptide(L)'
;MDTSDITEHDITQIFSKQPASGTFHVLAVSCAGLNYLQDLKRVFADSQLDLQHRRKAAHDWLTLEPRLYRYTRKNTPLSIYDAGYQEEIKDYIRLRTIWLDAADCTFMRHRHAMLMELLHLCHNDICQCLPVRDILADELEKQLFHQYLLYDMSLENTRFVGREAVSNGYHECDFTLEIEDIMKEPHQAIPPARFRYLKRSLTESRIARCCAKWLYEHHQDLRRNHWIVDETAIEKAYDTGEAPEITDTMVRELEQTYRGI
;
A
#
# COMPACT_ATOMS: atom_id res chain seq x y z
N MET A 1 0.28 16.67 38.78
CA MET A 1 0.74 16.34 37.42
C MET A 1 -0.03 17.25 36.51
N ASP A 2 0.67 18.19 35.87
CA ASP A 2 0.06 19.15 34.98
C ASP A 2 -0.37 18.41 33.70
N THR A 3 -1.66 18.41 33.40
CA THR A 3 -2.26 17.78 32.22
C THR A 3 -2.58 18.83 31.15
N SER A 4 -1.67 19.79 30.97
CA SER A 4 -1.81 20.79 29.92
C SER A 4 -1.56 20.12 28.57
N ASP A 5 -2.64 19.90 27.82
CA ASP A 5 -2.55 19.47 26.42
C ASP A 5 -1.75 20.47 25.58
N ILE A 6 -1.15 19.96 24.51
CA ILE A 6 -0.35 20.73 23.55
C ILE A 6 -1.22 21.86 22.98
N THR A 7 -0.77 23.12 23.14
CA THR A 7 -1.49 24.29 22.64
C THR A 7 -1.15 24.60 21.18
N GLU A 8 -1.99 25.37 20.49
CA GLU A 8 -1.74 25.85 19.13
C GLU A 8 -0.46 26.72 19.04
N HIS A 9 -0.11 27.39 20.13
CA HIS A 9 1.16 28.07 20.29
C HIS A 9 2.35 27.09 20.35
N ASP A 10 2.19 25.96 21.04
CA ASP A 10 3.21 24.90 21.10
C ASP A 10 3.42 24.25 19.73
N ILE A 11 2.34 23.96 18.99
CA ILE A 11 2.41 23.43 17.61
C ILE A 11 3.18 24.40 16.71
N THR A 12 2.84 25.69 16.78
CA THR A 12 3.49 26.72 15.98
C THR A 12 4.98 26.87 16.35
N GLN A 13 5.34 26.76 17.64
CA GLN A 13 6.73 26.78 18.09
C GLN A 13 7.53 25.52 17.72
N ILE A 14 6.94 24.33 17.87
CA ILE A 14 7.60 23.04 17.66
C ILE A 14 8.01 22.85 16.18
N PHE A 15 7.16 23.26 15.24
CA PHE A 15 7.42 23.06 13.81
C PHE A 15 8.13 24.25 13.12
N SER A 16 8.00 25.48 13.63
CA SER A 16 8.69 26.65 13.03
C SER A 16 10.13 26.88 13.51
N LYS A 17 10.53 26.28 14.64
CA LYS A 17 11.86 26.50 15.26
C LYS A 17 12.80 25.31 15.20
N GLN A 18 12.49 24.24 14.47
CA GLN A 18 13.48 23.17 14.32
C GLN A 18 14.70 23.71 13.56
N PRO A 19 15.91 23.62 14.13
CA PRO A 19 17.11 23.96 13.39
C PRO A 19 17.16 23.11 12.12
N ALA A 20 17.68 23.70 11.03
CA ALA A 20 17.91 23.00 9.76
C ALA A 20 18.91 21.82 9.90
N SER A 21 19.49 21.66 11.09
CA SER A 21 20.38 20.58 11.50
C SER A 21 19.95 20.04 12.86
N GLY A 22 19.79 18.71 12.96
CA GLY A 22 19.45 18.02 14.19
C GLY A 22 19.14 16.55 13.93
N THR A 23 19.36 15.70 14.93
CA THR A 23 19.23 14.24 14.82
C THR A 23 17.86 13.80 14.28
N PHE A 24 16.79 14.51 14.63
CA PHE A 24 15.42 14.18 14.22
C PHE A 24 14.87 15.05 13.08
N HIS A 25 15.70 15.89 12.45
CA HIS A 25 15.24 16.84 11.44
C HIS A 25 14.54 16.15 10.27
N VAL A 26 15.09 15.03 9.79
CA VAL A 26 14.52 14.27 8.66
C VAL A 26 13.14 13.72 9.00
N LEU A 27 13.00 13.11 10.18
CA LEU A 27 11.72 12.59 10.69
C LEU A 27 10.70 13.71 10.81
N ALA A 28 11.09 14.86 11.37
CA ALA A 28 10.19 15.99 11.56
C ALA A 28 9.70 16.60 10.25
N VAL A 29 10.60 16.81 9.27
CA VAL A 29 10.23 17.32 7.94
C VAL A 29 9.29 16.35 7.23
N SER A 30 9.56 15.04 7.30
CA SER A 30 8.70 14.05 6.68
C SER A 30 7.33 13.96 7.34
N CYS A 31 7.24 13.96 8.67
CA CYS A 31 5.97 13.93 9.38
C CYS A 31 5.14 15.20 9.14
N ALA A 32 5.78 16.38 9.22
CA ALA A 32 5.12 17.65 8.93
C ALA A 32 4.62 17.72 7.48
N GLY A 33 5.40 17.19 6.54
CA GLY A 33 5.00 17.07 5.13
C GLY A 33 3.78 16.17 4.95
N LEU A 34 3.72 15.02 5.64
CA LEU A 34 2.59 14.10 5.58
C LEU A 34 1.32 14.72 6.19
N ASN A 35 1.44 15.44 7.30
CA ASN A 35 0.33 16.20 7.90
C ASN A 35 -0.19 17.27 6.92
N TYR A 36 0.72 18.01 6.28
CA TYR A 36 0.32 19.01 5.29
C TYR A 36 -0.34 18.37 4.05
N LEU A 37 0.12 17.20 3.59
CA LEU A 37 -0.57 16.44 2.54
C LEU A 37 -1.99 16.03 2.96
N GLN A 38 -2.20 15.67 4.22
CA GLN A 38 -3.52 15.35 4.75
C GLN A 38 -4.44 16.57 4.73
N ASP A 39 -3.93 17.74 5.12
CA ASP A 39 -4.70 18.99 5.09
C ASP A 39 -5.06 19.41 3.66
N LEU A 40 -4.11 19.29 2.72
CA LEU A 40 -4.39 19.52 1.30
C LEU A 40 -5.47 18.57 0.76
N LYS A 41 -5.44 17.30 1.17
CA LYS A 41 -6.49 16.33 0.81
C LYS A 41 -7.86 16.74 1.39
N ARG A 42 -7.91 17.19 2.65
CA ARG A 42 -9.15 17.69 3.29
C ARG A 42 -9.71 18.90 2.52
N VAL A 43 -8.87 19.88 2.20
CA VAL A 43 -9.26 21.07 1.43
C VAL A 43 -9.76 20.69 0.03
N PHE A 44 -9.11 19.75 -0.64
CA PHE A 44 -9.57 19.25 -1.94
C PHE A 44 -10.95 18.56 -1.86
N ALA A 45 -11.17 17.77 -0.81
CA ALA A 45 -12.40 17.02 -0.59
C ALA A 45 -13.58 17.87 -0.11
N ASP A 46 -13.32 19.03 0.51
CA ASP A 46 -14.35 19.92 1.04
C ASP A 46 -15.22 20.52 -0.08
N SER A 47 -16.51 20.17 -0.09
CA SER A 47 -17.48 20.64 -1.07
C SER A 47 -17.97 22.07 -0.82
N GLN A 48 -17.74 22.63 0.36
CA GLN A 48 -18.14 23.99 0.74
C GLN A 48 -17.14 25.05 0.27
N LEU A 49 -15.91 24.65 -0.08
CA LEU A 49 -14.89 25.55 -0.59
C LEU A 49 -15.04 25.81 -2.09
N ASP A 50 -14.61 27.00 -2.51
CA ASP A 50 -14.59 27.38 -3.91
C ASP A 50 -13.68 26.46 -4.75
N LEU A 51 -14.09 26.23 -6.00
CA LEU A 51 -13.42 25.34 -6.93
C LEU A 51 -11.95 25.72 -7.17
N GLN A 52 -11.61 27.00 -7.16
CA GLN A 52 -10.23 27.44 -7.35
C GLN A 52 -9.33 27.00 -6.20
N HIS A 53 -9.81 27.10 -4.96
CA HIS A 53 -9.08 26.68 -3.76
C HIS A 53 -8.87 25.16 -3.75
N ARG A 54 -9.91 24.40 -4.09
CA ARG A 54 -9.84 22.93 -4.19
C ARG A 54 -8.86 22.47 -5.26
N ARG A 55 -8.88 23.11 -6.44
CA ARG A 55 -7.94 22.80 -7.54
C ARG A 55 -6.50 23.13 -7.17
N LYS A 56 -6.27 24.25 -6.49
CA LYS A 56 -4.94 24.61 -5.98
C LYS A 56 -4.45 23.57 -4.97
N ALA A 57 -5.27 23.18 -4.00
CA ALA A 57 -4.90 22.17 -3.01
C ALA A 57 -4.58 20.82 -3.66
N ALA A 58 -5.35 20.39 -4.67
CA ALA A 58 -5.03 19.20 -5.44
C ALA A 58 -3.70 19.31 -6.18
N HIS A 59 -3.41 20.46 -6.82
CA HIS A 59 -2.13 20.68 -7.51
C HIS A 59 -0.94 20.64 -6.54
N ASP A 60 -1.06 21.31 -5.40
CA ASP A 60 -0.04 21.34 -4.36
C ASP A 60 0.19 19.95 -3.79
N TRP A 61 -0.88 19.18 -3.55
CA TRP A 61 -0.82 17.79 -3.09
C TRP A 61 -0.09 16.89 -4.09
N LEU A 62 -0.49 16.94 -5.37
CA LEU A 62 0.14 16.15 -6.44
C LEU A 62 1.62 16.49 -6.65
N THR A 63 2.01 17.74 -6.35
CA THR A 63 3.38 18.23 -6.51
C THR A 63 4.26 17.90 -5.30
N LEU A 64 3.70 17.99 -4.09
CA LEU A 64 4.45 17.83 -2.84
C LEU A 64 4.75 16.37 -2.53
N GLU A 65 3.77 15.47 -2.73
CA GLU A 65 3.93 14.07 -2.34
C GLU A 65 5.20 13.42 -2.96
N PRO A 66 5.48 13.57 -4.28
CA PRO A 66 6.67 12.96 -4.87
C PRO A 66 7.97 13.64 -4.43
N ARG A 67 7.90 14.90 -4.00
CA ARG A 67 9.06 15.61 -3.42
C ARG A 67 9.36 15.08 -2.04
N LEU A 68 8.33 14.90 -1.20
CA LEU A 68 8.47 14.36 0.14
C LEU A 68 8.97 12.91 0.12
N TYR A 69 8.48 12.11 -0.82
CA TYR A 69 8.95 10.75 -1.07
C TYR A 69 10.46 10.72 -1.38
N ARG A 70 10.90 11.55 -2.35
CA ARG A 70 12.32 11.63 -2.73
C ARG A 70 13.20 12.20 -1.62
N TYR A 71 12.71 13.20 -0.88
CA TYR A 71 13.39 13.76 0.28
C TYR A 71 13.61 12.69 1.35
N THR A 72 12.55 11.94 1.68
CA THR A 72 12.61 10.85 2.65
C THR A 72 13.70 9.84 2.27
N ARG A 73 13.66 9.32 1.03
CA ARG A 73 14.66 8.34 0.56
C ARG A 73 16.09 8.89 0.55
N LYS A 74 16.28 10.13 0.14
CA LYS A 74 17.61 10.76 0.07
C LYS A 74 18.24 10.92 1.45
N ASN A 75 17.45 11.24 2.46
CA ASN A 75 17.94 11.60 3.80
C ASN A 75 17.87 10.45 4.82
N THR A 76 17.43 9.28 4.39
CA THR A 76 17.51 8.03 5.17
C THR A 76 18.07 6.92 4.27
N PRO A 77 19.31 7.07 3.77
CA PRO A 77 20.01 5.98 3.12
C PRO A 77 20.34 4.89 4.16
N LEU A 78 20.46 3.64 3.73
CA LEU A 78 21.04 2.58 4.55
C LEU A 78 22.41 2.22 3.99
N SER A 79 23.45 2.31 4.83
CA SER A 79 24.81 1.88 4.50
C SER A 79 25.30 0.91 5.55
N ILE A 80 25.53 -0.35 5.16
CA ILE A 80 26.07 -1.39 6.05
C ILE A 80 27.49 -1.09 6.56
N TYR A 81 28.17 -0.10 5.96
CA TYR A 81 29.52 0.31 6.34
C TYR A 81 29.54 1.51 7.28
N ASP A 82 28.38 2.06 7.65
CA ASP A 82 28.32 3.18 8.58
C ASP A 82 28.49 2.70 10.03
N ALA A 83 29.28 3.44 10.81
CA ALA A 83 29.45 3.20 12.24
C ALA A 83 28.13 3.38 13.03
N GLY A 84 27.19 4.16 12.47
CA GLY A 84 25.86 4.41 13.04
C GLY A 84 24.75 3.46 12.57
N TYR A 85 25.05 2.39 11.81
CA TYR A 85 24.08 1.55 11.11
C TYR A 85 22.88 1.09 11.96
N GLN A 86 23.10 0.72 13.22
CA GLN A 86 22.02 0.25 14.11
C GLN A 86 20.97 1.35 14.41
N GLU A 87 21.38 2.60 14.56
CA GLU A 87 20.45 3.71 14.77
C GLU A 87 19.81 4.14 13.44
N GLU A 88 20.56 4.13 12.34
CA GLU A 88 20.04 4.43 11.01
C GLU A 88 18.92 3.48 10.59
N ILE A 89 19.04 2.18 10.92
CA ILE A 89 17.99 1.19 10.68
C ILE A 89 16.69 1.57 11.39
N LYS A 90 16.77 2.01 12.66
CA LYS A 90 15.57 2.37 13.44
C LYS A 90 14.85 3.55 12.80
N ASP A 91 15.60 4.59 12.42
CA ASP A 91 15.03 5.77 11.75
C ASP A 91 14.48 5.43 10.37
N TYR A 92 15.17 4.55 9.63
CA TYR A 92 14.71 4.04 8.34
C TYR A 92 13.37 3.33 8.46
N ILE A 93 13.28 2.34 9.36
CA ILE A 93 12.05 1.55 9.58
C ILE A 93 10.93 2.47 10.00
N ARG A 94 11.15 3.27 11.06
CA ARG A 94 10.16 4.19 11.61
C ARG A 94 9.57 5.09 10.54
N LEU A 95 10.42 5.68 9.70
CA LEU A 95 9.96 6.60 8.67
C LEU A 95 9.16 5.90 7.57
N ARG A 96 9.52 4.67 7.16
CA ARG A 96 8.73 3.91 6.19
C ARG A 96 7.39 3.48 6.77
N THR A 97 7.35 3.02 8.02
CA THR A 97 6.10 2.63 8.69
C THR A 97 5.13 3.81 8.77
N ILE A 98 5.60 5.01 9.13
CA ILE A 98 4.78 6.23 9.13
C ILE A 98 4.18 6.51 7.73
N TRP A 99 4.96 6.29 6.66
CA TRP A 99 4.46 6.39 5.28
C TRP A 99 3.42 5.33 4.93
N LEU A 100 3.57 4.10 5.46
CA LEU A 100 2.59 3.04 5.27
C LEU A 100 1.28 3.35 5.98
N ASP A 101 1.33 3.95 7.17
CA ASP A 101 0.16 4.37 7.95
C ASP A 101 -0.55 5.59 7.34
N ALA A 102 0.19 6.46 6.64
CA ALA A 102 -0.34 7.63 5.93
C ALA A 102 -1.08 7.27 4.62
N ALA A 103 -1.87 6.20 4.64
CA ALA A 103 -2.55 5.60 3.49
C ALA A 103 -3.44 6.58 2.72
N ASP A 104 -4.09 7.47 3.45
CA ASP A 104 -5.05 8.39 2.89
C ASP A 104 -4.40 9.48 2.04
N CYS A 105 -3.22 9.97 2.39
CA CYS A 105 -2.66 11.19 1.80
C CYS A 105 -1.42 10.95 0.93
N THR A 106 -1.02 9.70 0.75
CA THR A 106 0.16 9.30 -0.05
C THR A 106 -0.23 8.50 -1.28
N PHE A 107 0.61 8.50 -2.32
CA PHE A 107 0.29 7.66 -3.48
C PHE A 107 0.61 6.21 -3.18
N MET A 108 -0.35 5.35 -3.53
CA MET A 108 -0.19 3.89 -3.42
C MET A 108 1.10 3.37 -4.08
N ARG A 109 1.56 3.98 -5.18
CA ARG A 109 2.84 3.58 -5.81
C ARG A 109 4.07 3.82 -4.92
N HIS A 110 4.07 4.88 -4.12
CA HIS A 110 5.19 5.25 -3.28
C HIS A 110 5.13 4.49 -1.95
N ARG A 111 3.93 4.32 -1.38
CA ARG A 111 3.73 3.43 -0.24
C ARG A 111 4.15 1.99 -0.57
N HIS A 112 3.76 1.48 -1.74
CA HIS A 112 4.19 0.16 -2.22
C HIS A 112 5.72 0.06 -2.25
N ALA A 113 6.40 1.06 -2.81
CA ALA A 113 7.85 1.07 -2.84
C ALA A 113 8.48 1.06 -1.43
N MET A 114 7.92 1.83 -0.49
CA MET A 114 8.37 1.82 0.92
C MET A 114 8.13 0.48 1.61
N LEU A 115 7.00 -0.18 1.32
CA LEU A 115 6.70 -1.52 1.82
C LEU A 115 7.74 -2.53 1.29
N MET A 116 8.00 -2.52 -0.02
CA MET A 116 8.97 -3.43 -0.63
C MET A 116 10.39 -3.19 -0.10
N GLU A 117 10.75 -1.93 0.13
CA GLU A 117 12.01 -1.53 0.79
C GLU A 117 12.14 -2.15 2.19
N LEU A 118 11.06 -2.16 3.00
CA LEU A 118 11.06 -2.80 4.31
C LEU A 118 11.11 -4.33 4.24
N LEU A 119 10.36 -4.96 3.32
CA LEU A 119 10.43 -6.41 3.11
C LEU A 119 11.86 -6.83 2.73
N HIS A 120 12.48 -6.10 1.80
CA HIS A 120 13.85 -6.35 1.40
C HIS A 120 14.81 -6.27 2.58
N LEU A 121 14.65 -5.25 3.45
CA LEU A 121 15.44 -5.11 4.68
C LEU A 121 15.24 -6.30 5.64
N CYS A 122 14.00 -6.74 5.85
CA CYS A 122 13.72 -7.86 6.76
C CYS A 122 14.32 -9.18 6.25
N HIS A 123 14.23 -9.44 4.94
CA HIS A 123 14.74 -10.67 4.32
C HIS A 123 16.27 -10.67 4.17
N ASN A 124 16.91 -9.50 4.06
CA ASN A 124 18.34 -9.36 3.83
C ASN A 124 19.07 -8.67 5.00
N ASP A 125 18.63 -8.90 6.24
CA ASP A 125 19.33 -8.40 7.44
C ASP A 125 20.65 -9.15 7.68
N ILE A 126 21.68 -8.77 6.91
CA ILE A 126 23.03 -9.35 6.93
C ILE A 126 23.66 -9.23 8.33
N CYS A 127 23.42 -8.10 9.00
CA CYS A 127 24.03 -7.78 10.28
C CYS A 127 23.24 -8.35 11.47
N GLN A 128 22.12 -9.04 11.24
CA GLN A 128 21.23 -9.58 12.28
C GLN A 128 20.84 -8.51 13.32
N CYS A 129 20.65 -7.28 12.86
CA CYS A 129 20.33 -6.13 13.71
C CYS A 129 18.82 -6.00 14.00
N LEU A 130 17.98 -6.79 13.32
CA LEU A 130 16.53 -6.78 13.45
C LEU A 130 16.01 -8.02 14.17
N PRO A 131 15.92 -7.99 15.52
CA PRO A 131 15.43 -9.14 16.29
C PRO A 131 13.98 -9.51 15.99
N VAL A 132 13.18 -8.55 15.50
CA VAL A 132 11.75 -8.71 15.16
C VAL A 132 11.52 -8.85 13.66
N ARG A 133 12.55 -9.14 12.85
CA ARG A 133 12.45 -9.16 11.38
C ARG A 133 11.36 -10.09 10.87
N ASP A 134 11.17 -11.26 11.49
CA ASP A 134 10.23 -12.26 11.00
C ASP A 134 8.78 -11.81 11.26
N ILE A 135 8.54 -11.19 12.42
CA ILE A 135 7.24 -10.60 12.79
C ILE A 135 6.93 -9.42 11.86
N LEU A 136 7.89 -8.52 11.67
CA LEU A 136 7.73 -7.36 10.80
C LEU A 136 7.51 -7.80 9.33
N ALA A 137 8.22 -8.82 8.86
CA ALA A 137 8.01 -9.37 7.53
C ALA A 137 6.59 -9.94 7.37
N ASP A 138 6.11 -10.72 8.34
CA ASP A 138 4.74 -11.27 8.33
C ASP A 138 3.67 -10.16 8.26
N GLU A 139 3.81 -9.12 9.08
CA GLU A 139 2.91 -7.96 9.07
C GLU A 139 2.91 -7.25 7.71
N LEU A 140 4.10 -7.04 7.12
CA LEU A 140 4.26 -6.39 5.82
C LEU A 140 3.74 -7.23 4.67
N GLU A 141 3.89 -8.56 4.72
CA GLU A 141 3.34 -9.50 3.74
C GLU A 141 1.81 -9.46 3.76
N LYS A 142 1.20 -9.53 4.95
CA LYS A 142 -0.26 -9.39 5.12
C LYS A 142 -0.74 -8.03 4.65
N GLN A 143 -0.01 -6.96 4.99
CA GLN A 143 -0.32 -5.62 4.51
C GLN A 143 -0.25 -5.52 2.98
N LEU A 144 0.76 -6.12 2.34
CA LEU A 144 0.89 -6.18 0.89
C LEU A 144 -0.33 -6.87 0.26
N PHE A 145 -0.71 -8.03 0.80
CA PHE A 145 -1.82 -8.82 0.28
C PHE A 145 -3.14 -8.04 0.37
N HIS A 146 -3.49 -7.59 1.57
CA HIS A 146 -4.76 -6.91 1.85
C HIS A 146 -4.85 -5.51 1.24
N GLN A 147 -3.80 -4.70 1.38
CA GLN A 147 -3.84 -3.28 1.01
C GLN A 147 -3.33 -2.99 -0.41
N TYR A 148 -2.79 -3.97 -1.14
CA TYR A 148 -2.32 -3.75 -2.51
C TYR A 148 -2.84 -4.74 -3.52
N LEU A 149 -2.87 -6.02 -3.18
CA LEU A 149 -3.30 -7.07 -4.10
C LEU A 149 -4.82 -7.17 -4.10
N LEU A 150 -5.44 -7.16 -2.92
CA LEU A 150 -6.89 -7.26 -2.72
C LEU A 150 -7.59 -5.88 -2.57
N TYR A 151 -6.83 -4.79 -2.60
CA TYR A 151 -7.37 -3.46 -2.30
C TYR A 151 -8.34 -2.94 -3.36
N ASP A 152 -9.48 -2.44 -2.88
CA ASP A 152 -10.58 -1.86 -3.67
C ASP A 152 -11.31 -2.87 -4.57
N MET A 153 -11.12 -4.18 -4.32
CA MET A 153 -11.82 -5.23 -5.05
C MET A 153 -13.33 -5.07 -4.91
N SER A 154 -13.83 -4.85 -3.69
CA SER A 154 -15.27 -4.71 -3.45
C SER A 154 -15.94 -3.60 -4.28
N LEU A 155 -15.27 -2.45 -4.48
CA LEU A 155 -15.77 -1.35 -5.31
C LEU A 155 -15.72 -1.67 -6.81
N GLU A 156 -14.62 -2.26 -7.29
CA GLU A 156 -14.48 -2.64 -8.70
C GLU A 156 -15.46 -3.76 -9.09
N ASN A 157 -15.66 -4.72 -8.20
CA ASN A 157 -16.62 -5.81 -8.33
C ASN A 157 -18.05 -5.28 -8.37
N THR A 158 -18.41 -4.36 -7.46
CA THR A 158 -19.72 -3.70 -7.45
C THR A 158 -19.99 -2.95 -8.76
N ARG A 159 -18.97 -2.27 -9.32
CA ARG A 159 -19.08 -1.58 -10.62
C ARG A 159 -19.26 -2.57 -11.78
N PHE A 160 -18.65 -3.73 -11.71
CA PHE A 160 -18.77 -4.77 -12.73
C PHE A 160 -20.15 -5.43 -12.70
N VAL A 161 -20.61 -5.89 -11.52
CA VAL A 161 -21.97 -6.42 -11.34
C VAL A 161 -23.00 -5.41 -11.79
N GLY A 162 -22.85 -4.13 -11.44
CA GLY A 162 -23.74 -3.08 -11.93
C GLY A 162 -23.74 -2.93 -13.47
N ARG A 163 -22.60 -3.16 -14.14
CA ARG A 163 -22.52 -3.13 -15.62
C ARG A 163 -23.12 -4.38 -16.26
N GLU A 164 -22.86 -5.57 -15.72
CA GLU A 164 -23.45 -6.81 -16.22
C GLU A 164 -24.97 -6.84 -15.98
N ALA A 165 -25.43 -6.35 -14.84
CA ALA A 165 -26.84 -6.21 -14.52
C ALA A 165 -27.59 -5.36 -15.56
N VAL A 166 -27.00 -4.21 -15.92
CA VAL A 166 -27.52 -3.31 -16.96
C VAL A 166 -27.45 -3.95 -18.35
N SER A 167 -26.37 -4.69 -18.66
CA SER A 167 -26.18 -5.31 -19.98
C SER A 167 -27.09 -6.52 -20.21
N ASN A 168 -27.37 -7.30 -19.16
CA ASN A 168 -28.11 -8.56 -19.24
C ASN A 168 -29.57 -8.43 -18.79
N GLY A 169 -30.01 -7.23 -18.40
CA GLY A 169 -31.39 -6.94 -18.00
C GLY A 169 -31.79 -7.61 -16.68
N TYR A 170 -30.86 -7.73 -15.74
CA TYR A 170 -31.13 -8.31 -14.41
C TYR A 170 -32.24 -7.54 -13.69
N HIS A 171 -33.05 -8.26 -12.92
CA HIS A 171 -34.01 -7.65 -12.01
C HIS A 171 -33.27 -6.98 -10.84
N GLU A 172 -33.78 -5.83 -10.41
CA GLU A 172 -33.12 -4.96 -9.43
C GLU A 172 -32.77 -5.67 -8.11
N CYS A 173 -33.62 -6.60 -7.68
CA CYS A 173 -33.43 -7.35 -6.45
C CYS A 173 -32.26 -8.36 -6.53
N ASP A 174 -31.99 -8.96 -7.68
CA ASP A 174 -31.00 -10.04 -7.82
C ASP A 174 -29.58 -9.48 -7.79
N PHE A 175 -29.31 -8.39 -8.52
CA PHE A 175 -27.98 -7.77 -8.49
C PHE A 175 -27.70 -7.05 -7.17
N THR A 176 -28.73 -6.60 -6.46
CA THR A 176 -28.55 -5.94 -5.15
C THR A 176 -28.06 -6.94 -4.09
N LEU A 177 -28.54 -8.19 -4.14
CA LEU A 177 -28.04 -9.28 -3.31
C LEU A 177 -26.58 -9.64 -3.65
N GLU A 178 -26.25 -9.71 -4.94
CA GLU A 178 -24.86 -9.93 -5.37
C GLU A 178 -23.92 -8.80 -4.92
N ILE A 179 -24.35 -7.54 -4.98
CA ILE A 179 -23.58 -6.41 -4.44
C ILE A 179 -23.45 -6.52 -2.91
N GLU A 180 -24.51 -6.90 -2.20
CA GLU A 180 -24.47 -7.09 -0.75
C GLU A 180 -23.51 -8.21 -0.35
N ASP A 181 -23.47 -9.31 -1.10
CA ASP A 181 -22.55 -10.42 -0.89
C ASP A 181 -21.10 -10.03 -1.20
N ILE A 182 -20.86 -9.26 -2.27
CA ILE A 182 -19.56 -8.66 -2.59
C ILE A 182 -19.07 -7.70 -1.48
N MET A 183 -20.00 -6.98 -0.85
CA MET A 183 -19.70 -6.08 0.26
C MET A 183 -19.45 -6.81 1.58
N LYS A 184 -20.07 -7.99 1.78
CA LYS A 184 -19.88 -8.85 2.96
C LYS A 184 -18.59 -9.66 2.87
N GLU A 185 -18.27 -10.17 1.69
CA GLU A 185 -17.09 -11.01 1.45
C GLU A 185 -16.46 -10.63 0.09
N PRO A 186 -15.36 -9.87 0.05
CA PRO A 186 -14.73 -9.42 -1.19
C PRO A 186 -13.91 -10.57 -1.84
N HIS A 187 -14.54 -11.72 -2.05
CA HIS A 187 -13.92 -12.89 -2.66
C HIS A 187 -13.89 -12.76 -4.17
N GLN A 188 -13.20 -11.76 -4.72
CA GLN A 188 -12.95 -11.73 -6.17
C GLN A 188 -11.50 -11.60 -6.58
N ALA A 189 -11.22 -11.88 -7.86
CA ALA A 189 -9.85 -11.95 -8.35
C ALA A 189 -9.16 -10.58 -8.45
N ILE A 190 -7.83 -10.60 -8.38
CA ILE A 190 -6.99 -9.39 -8.33
C ILE A 190 -7.32 -8.49 -9.52
N PRO A 191 -7.64 -7.21 -9.30
CA PRO A 191 -7.96 -6.33 -10.40
C PRO A 191 -6.83 -6.22 -11.44
N PRO A 192 -7.13 -6.14 -12.74
CA PRO A 192 -6.11 -5.94 -13.78
C PRO A 192 -5.22 -4.72 -13.50
N ALA A 193 -5.80 -3.65 -12.94
CA ALA A 193 -5.07 -2.44 -12.56
C ALA A 193 -4.06 -2.67 -11.41
N ARG A 194 -4.29 -3.69 -10.58
CA ARG A 194 -3.48 -4.06 -9.42
C ARG A 194 -2.44 -5.14 -9.73
N PHE A 195 -2.57 -5.90 -10.83
CA PHE A 195 -1.61 -6.93 -11.25
C PHE A 195 -0.16 -6.42 -11.34
N ARG A 196 0.04 -5.13 -11.68
CA ARG A 196 1.37 -4.49 -11.68
C ARG A 196 2.06 -4.54 -10.32
N TYR A 197 1.32 -4.51 -9.22
CA TYR A 197 1.85 -4.57 -7.86
C TYR A 197 2.26 -6.00 -7.52
N LEU A 198 1.44 -6.99 -7.89
CA LEU A 198 1.81 -8.40 -7.80
C LEU A 198 3.16 -8.65 -8.48
N LYS A 199 3.29 -8.26 -9.75
CA LYS A 199 4.52 -8.44 -10.54
C LYS A 199 5.75 -7.79 -9.88
N ARG A 200 5.60 -6.58 -9.35
CA ARG A 200 6.69 -5.86 -8.67
C ARG A 200 7.08 -6.49 -7.34
N SER A 201 6.17 -7.24 -6.72
CA SER A 201 6.38 -7.85 -5.41
C SER A 201 7.00 -9.24 -5.48
N LEU A 202 6.95 -9.93 -6.63
CA LEU A 202 7.40 -11.32 -6.77
C LEU A 202 8.85 -11.59 -6.33
N THR A 203 9.73 -10.58 -6.41
CA THR A 203 11.15 -10.74 -6.07
C THR A 203 11.40 -10.83 -4.57
N GLU A 204 10.66 -10.06 -3.78
CA GLU A 204 10.90 -9.96 -2.33
C GLU A 204 9.82 -10.66 -1.51
N SER A 205 8.59 -10.77 -2.01
CA SER A 205 7.44 -11.22 -1.23
C SER A 205 7.11 -12.70 -1.44
N ARG A 206 6.96 -13.44 -0.35
CA ARG A 206 6.46 -14.82 -0.36
C ARG A 206 4.96 -14.87 -0.61
N ILE A 207 4.16 -13.97 -0.01
CA ILE A 207 2.71 -13.98 -0.20
C ILE A 207 2.34 -13.64 -1.65
N ALA A 208 3.10 -12.76 -2.31
CA ALA A 208 2.93 -12.44 -3.73
C ALA A 208 3.21 -13.68 -4.61
N ARG A 209 4.20 -14.50 -4.25
CA ARG A 209 4.48 -15.75 -4.96
C ARG A 209 3.38 -16.79 -4.74
N CYS A 210 2.90 -16.97 -3.50
CA CYS A 210 1.75 -17.84 -3.20
C CYS A 210 0.51 -17.41 -3.99
N CYS A 211 0.24 -16.11 -4.00
CA CYS A 211 -0.85 -15.51 -4.74
C CYS A 211 -0.72 -15.73 -6.26
N ALA A 212 0.46 -15.48 -6.84
CA ALA A 212 0.71 -15.70 -8.26
C ALA A 212 0.59 -17.20 -8.65
N LYS A 213 1.04 -18.10 -7.77
CA LYS A 213 0.90 -19.55 -7.95
C LYS A 213 -0.56 -19.96 -7.95
N TRP A 214 -1.34 -19.48 -6.98
CA TRP A 214 -2.77 -19.73 -6.91
C TRP A 214 -3.49 -19.22 -8.17
N LEU A 215 -3.23 -17.97 -8.58
CA LEU A 215 -3.79 -17.40 -9.80
C LEU A 215 -3.44 -18.23 -11.03
N TYR A 216 -2.22 -18.74 -11.10
CA TYR A 216 -1.75 -19.57 -12.21
C TYR A 216 -2.47 -20.91 -12.24
N GLU A 217 -2.78 -21.52 -11.11
CA GLU A 217 -3.51 -22.79 -11.08
C GLU A 217 -4.98 -22.63 -11.50
N HIS A 218 -5.56 -21.47 -11.22
CA HIS A 218 -6.97 -21.16 -11.46
C HIS A 218 -7.20 -20.23 -12.66
N HIS A 219 -6.16 -19.98 -13.49
CA HIS A 219 -6.22 -18.98 -14.57
C HIS A 219 -7.28 -19.29 -15.65
N GLN A 220 -7.68 -20.55 -15.79
CA GLN A 220 -8.74 -20.95 -16.73
C GLN A 220 -10.12 -20.48 -16.26
N ASP A 221 -10.34 -20.45 -14.94
CA ASP A 221 -11.60 -20.03 -14.32
C ASP A 221 -11.72 -18.50 -14.30
N LEU A 222 -10.59 -17.80 -14.16
CA LEU A 222 -10.51 -16.33 -14.28
C LEU A 222 -11.03 -15.82 -15.64
N ARG A 223 -10.88 -16.61 -16.72
CA ARG A 223 -11.37 -16.25 -18.07
C ARG A 223 -12.88 -16.39 -18.24
N ARG A 224 -13.57 -17.07 -17.32
CA ARG A 224 -15.00 -17.43 -17.44
C ARG A 224 -15.91 -16.59 -16.54
N ASN A 225 -15.55 -15.34 -16.27
CA ASN A 225 -16.23 -14.43 -15.34
C ASN A 225 -16.31 -14.94 -13.88
N HIS A 226 -15.57 -16.01 -13.53
CA HIS A 226 -15.49 -16.51 -12.16
C HIS A 226 -14.25 -15.92 -11.50
N TRP A 227 -14.46 -14.73 -10.95
CA TRP A 227 -13.43 -13.98 -10.24
C TRP A 227 -13.57 -14.32 -8.78
N ILE A 228 -13.04 -15.43 -8.28
CA ILE A 228 -13.05 -15.71 -6.85
C ILE A 228 -11.64 -16.10 -6.43
N VAL A 229 -10.91 -15.19 -5.78
CA VAL A 229 -9.64 -15.53 -5.12
C VAL A 229 -9.94 -16.10 -3.75
N ASP A 230 -9.47 -17.32 -3.52
CA ASP A 230 -9.50 -17.93 -2.20
C ASP A 230 -8.35 -17.38 -1.35
N GLU A 231 -8.65 -16.30 -0.63
CA GLU A 231 -7.76 -15.67 0.34
C GLU A 231 -7.25 -16.69 1.36
N THR A 232 -8.13 -17.55 1.87
CA THR A 232 -7.78 -18.53 2.91
C THR A 232 -6.80 -19.57 2.39
N ALA A 233 -6.92 -19.99 1.13
CA ALA A 233 -5.97 -20.90 0.51
C ALA A 233 -4.58 -20.26 0.33
N ILE A 234 -4.53 -18.98 -0.07
CA ILE A 234 -3.28 -18.25 -0.25
C ILE A 234 -2.58 -18.00 1.08
N GLU A 235 -3.32 -17.53 2.10
CA GLU A 235 -2.79 -17.32 3.44
C GLU A 235 -2.32 -18.63 4.05
N LYS A 236 -3.08 -19.72 3.89
CA LYS A 236 -2.67 -21.04 4.36
C LYS A 236 -1.37 -21.52 3.69
N ALA A 237 -1.22 -21.34 2.38
CA ALA A 237 0.01 -21.68 1.67
C ALA A 237 1.19 -20.82 2.16
N TYR A 238 0.96 -19.54 2.45
CA TYR A 238 1.96 -18.67 3.05
C TYR A 238 2.35 -19.14 4.46
N ASP A 239 1.38 -19.48 5.31
CA ASP A 239 1.58 -19.92 6.70
C ASP A 239 2.27 -21.29 6.80
N THR A 240 2.03 -22.20 5.84
CA THR A 240 2.77 -23.46 5.75
C THR A 240 4.23 -23.29 5.32
N GLY A 241 4.61 -22.06 4.92
CA GLY A 241 5.97 -21.74 4.50
C GLY A 241 6.26 -22.06 3.04
N GLU A 242 5.24 -22.26 2.19
CA GLU A 242 5.44 -22.47 0.77
C GLU A 242 6.13 -21.26 0.13
N ALA A 243 7.16 -21.52 -0.66
CA ALA A 243 7.89 -20.51 -1.41
C ALA A 243 7.91 -20.88 -2.89
N PRO A 244 6.76 -20.80 -3.59
CA PRO A 244 6.66 -21.29 -4.95
C PRO A 244 7.57 -20.48 -5.88
N GLU A 245 8.24 -21.20 -6.79
CA GLU A 245 8.99 -20.58 -7.87
C GLU A 245 8.01 -20.06 -8.93
N ILE A 246 8.12 -18.78 -9.26
CA ILE A 246 7.30 -18.12 -10.29
C ILE A 246 8.20 -17.83 -11.48
N THR A 247 7.94 -18.51 -12.60
CA THR A 247 8.70 -18.33 -13.83
C THR A 247 8.14 -17.18 -14.68
N ASP A 248 8.99 -16.62 -15.55
CA ASP A 248 8.57 -15.58 -16.50
C ASP A 248 7.44 -16.05 -17.42
N THR A 249 7.36 -17.34 -17.74
CA THR A 249 6.28 -17.91 -18.56
C THR A 249 4.96 -17.86 -17.82
N MET A 250 4.93 -18.25 -16.54
CA MET A 250 3.73 -18.16 -15.69
C MET A 250 3.22 -16.73 -15.60
N VAL A 251 4.13 -15.76 -15.39
CA VAL A 251 3.76 -14.34 -15.33
C VAL A 251 3.18 -13.86 -16.66
N ARG A 252 3.74 -14.27 -17.80
CA ARG A 252 3.22 -13.90 -19.13
C ARG A 252 1.83 -14.49 -19.39
N GLU A 253 1.58 -15.73 -19.00
CA GLU A 253 0.26 -16.38 -19.16
C GLU A 253 -0.81 -15.70 -18.29
N LEU A 254 -0.45 -15.30 -17.08
CA LEU A 254 -1.31 -14.47 -16.23
C LEU A 254 -1.56 -13.09 -16.85
N GLU A 255 -0.51 -12.41 -17.34
CA GLU A 255 -0.68 -11.11 -18.02
C GLU A 255 -1.63 -11.20 -19.22
N GLN A 256 -1.54 -12.26 -20.03
CA GLN A 256 -2.45 -12.48 -21.14
C GLN A 256 -3.89 -12.66 -20.67
N THR A 257 -4.07 -13.40 -19.57
CA THR A 257 -5.39 -13.62 -18.97
C THR A 257 -6.00 -12.29 -18.51
N TYR A 258 -5.23 -11.40 -17.88
CA TYR A 258 -5.70 -10.07 -17.46
C TYR A 258 -5.80 -9.02 -18.59
N ARG A 259 -5.13 -9.20 -19.73
CA ARG A 259 -5.24 -8.32 -20.91
C ARG A 259 -6.39 -8.69 -21.84
N GLY A 260 -6.87 -9.94 -21.77
CA GLY A 260 -7.97 -10.45 -22.59
C GLY A 260 -9.37 -10.13 -22.05
N ILE A 261 -9.44 -9.32 -20.98
CA ILE A 261 -10.63 -8.95 -20.21
C ILE A 261 -10.72 -7.42 -20.24
#